data_AF-A0A453PWA9-F1
#
_entry.id   AF-A0A453PWA9-F1
#
_cell.length_a   1.000
_cell.length_b   1.000
_cell.length_c   1.000
_cell.angle_alpha   90.00
_cell.angle_beta   90.00
_cell.angle_gamma   90.00
#
_symmetry.space_group_name_H-M   'P 1'
#
loop_
_entity.id
_entity.type
_entity.pdbx_description
1 polymer ?
#
loop_
_entity_poly.entity_id
_entity_poly.type
_entity_poly.pdbx_seq_one_letter_code
_entity_poly.pdbx_strand_id
1 'polypeptide(L)'
;RVRYIFASFWNRNRTVRALEQAVKNFHTMIEAEKQEHARSALRALSGSRNNSMEVDVPEECADLTGLLQPFVKEDVLVSVFDGAFPCTADQFFNNLINDDSTYTTEYRTARQDKDINLGQWHLADEYDGQVRELKCRSMCHSPMCPPYSAITEWQHAVLSANKTDLVFETVQQVHDVPFGSYFEIHCRWSVKTIDSSSCSVDISAVQNCKWKFVI
;
A
#
# COMPACT_ATOMS: atom_id res chain seq x y z
N ARG A 1 31.59 33.34 -22.02
CA ARG A 1 30.47 32.86 -21.17
C ARG A 1 29.54 32.03 -22.05
N VAL A 2 29.51 30.71 -21.91
CA VAL A 2 28.70 29.82 -22.75
C VAL A 2 27.25 29.85 -22.24
N ARG A 3 26.30 30.22 -23.09
CA ARG A 3 24.86 30.10 -22.79
C ARG A 3 24.43 28.68 -23.08
N TYR A 4 24.15 27.90 -22.04
CA TYR A 4 23.46 26.63 -22.19
C TYR A 4 21.99 26.90 -22.50
N ILE A 5 21.52 26.40 -23.64
CA ILE A 5 20.11 26.36 -23.99
C ILE A 5 19.68 24.91 -23.80
N PHE A 6 18.79 24.68 -22.84
CA PHE A 6 18.18 23.37 -22.63
C PHE A 6 17.28 23.06 -23.84
N ALA A 7 17.76 22.22 -24.75
CA ALA A 7 16.95 21.70 -25.83
C ALA A 7 16.16 20.50 -25.26
N SER A 8 14.85 20.68 -25.03
CA SER A 8 13.99 19.55 -24.69
C SER A 8 14.07 18.50 -25.80
N PHE A 9 14.21 17.23 -25.45
CA PHE A 9 14.21 16.09 -26.39
C PHE A 9 12.95 16.03 -27.27
N TRP A 10 11.90 16.74 -26.87
CA TRP A 10 10.62 16.80 -27.54
C TRP A 10 10.38 18.17 -28.16
N ASN A 11 9.94 18.17 -29.41
CA ASN A 11 9.47 19.37 -30.09
C ASN A 11 8.20 19.87 -29.37
N ARG A 12 8.27 21.06 -28.74
CA ARG A 12 7.20 21.67 -27.95
C ARG A 12 5.81 21.55 -28.60
N ASN A 13 5.70 21.92 -29.88
CA ASN A 13 4.41 21.93 -30.57
C ASN A 13 3.87 20.52 -30.80
N ARG A 14 4.76 19.55 -31.03
CA ARG A 14 4.38 18.13 -31.16
C ARG A 14 3.90 17.57 -29.83
N THR A 15 4.59 17.88 -28.73
CA THR A 15 4.21 17.44 -27.38
C THR A 15 2.87 18.02 -26.96
N VAL A 16 2.64 19.31 -27.19
CA VAL A 16 1.38 19.97 -26.85
C VAL A 16 0.21 19.33 -27.60
N ARG A 17 0.34 19.09 -28.91
CA ARG A 17 -0.71 18.42 -29.70
C ARG A 17 -0.97 16.98 -29.26
N ALA A 18 0.08 16.23 -28.92
CA ALA A 18 -0.07 14.87 -28.40
C ALA A 18 -0.82 14.86 -27.06
N LEU A 19 -0.52 15.82 -26.19
CA LEU A 19 -1.20 15.97 -24.90
C LEU A 19 -2.67 16.35 -25.08
N GLU A 20 -2.97 17.33 -25.94
CA GLU A 20 -4.34 17.73 -26.27
C GLU A 20 -5.15 16.55 -26.83
N GLN A 21 -4.54 15.71 -27.67
CA GLN A 21 -5.20 14.52 -28.21
C GLN A 21 -5.43 13.47 -27.13
N ALA A 22 -4.46 13.22 -26.25
CA ALA A 22 -4.60 12.28 -25.15
C ALA A 22 -5.71 12.70 -24.18
N VAL A 23 -5.80 14.00 -23.85
CA VAL A 23 -6.88 14.56 -23.03
C VAL A 23 -8.24 14.36 -23.68
N LYS A 24 -8.37 14.60 -24.99
CA LYS A 24 -9.63 14.36 -25.71
C LYS A 24 -10.03 12.88 -25.68
N ASN A 25 -9.08 11.99 -25.96
CA ASN A 25 -9.31 10.54 -25.93
C ASN A 25 -9.77 10.06 -24.54
N PHE A 26 -9.15 10.59 -23.47
CA PHE A 26 -9.53 10.28 -22.09
C PHE A 26 -10.97 10.70 -21.79
N HIS A 27 -11.38 11.92 -22.15
CA HIS A 27 -12.75 12.38 -21.92
C HIS A 27 -13.76 11.51 -22.69
N THR A 28 -13.47 11.17 -23.95
CA THR A 28 -14.34 10.30 -24.75
C THR A 28 -14.49 8.90 -24.15
N MET A 29 -13.41 8.36 -23.56
CA MET A 29 -13.44 7.06 -22.91
C MET A 29 -14.29 7.09 -21.63
N ILE A 30 -14.12 8.10 -20.78
CA ILE A 30 -14.93 8.27 -19.55
C ILE A 30 -16.42 8.44 -19.88
N GLU A 31 -16.76 9.15 -20.96
CA GLU A 31 -18.14 9.27 -21.42
C GLU A 31 -18.70 7.93 -21.93
N ALA A 32 -17.90 7.14 -22.66
CA ALA A 32 -18.30 5.82 -23.13
C ALA A 32 -18.53 4.83 -21.97
N GLU A 33 -17.65 4.85 -20.96
CA GLU A 33 -17.78 4.01 -19.76
C GLU A 33 -19.04 4.36 -18.96
N LYS A 34 -19.34 5.66 -18.78
CA LYS A 34 -20.60 6.11 -18.17
C LYS A 34 -21.83 5.63 -18.93
N GLN A 35 -21.78 5.64 -20.27
CA GLN A 35 -22.87 5.13 -21.11
C GLN A 35 -23.02 3.60 -21.00
N GLU A 36 -21.92 2.86 -20.95
CA GLU A 36 -21.95 1.41 -20.76
C GLU A 36 -22.48 1.02 -19.39
N HIS A 37 -22.03 1.69 -18.32
CA HIS A 37 -22.53 1.48 -16.97
C HIS A 37 -24.04 1.74 -16.87
N ALA A 38 -24.52 2.83 -17.48
CA ALA A 38 -25.96 3.13 -17.55
C ALA A 38 -26.74 2.04 -18.32
N ARG A 39 -26.19 1.51 -19.43
CA ARG A 39 -26.81 0.42 -20.21
C ARG A 39 -26.84 -0.90 -19.45
N SER A 40 -25.79 -1.22 -18.70
CA SER A 40 -25.71 -2.42 -17.87
C SER A 40 -26.68 -2.37 -16.70
N ALA A 41 -26.83 -1.21 -16.04
CA ALA A 41 -27.83 -1.01 -14.99
C ALA A 41 -29.27 -1.21 -15.51
N LEU A 42 -29.59 -0.68 -16.70
CA LEU A 42 -30.90 -0.91 -17.33
C LEU A 42 -31.14 -2.38 -17.67
N ARG A 43 -30.09 -3.12 -18.07
CA ARG A 43 -30.18 -4.57 -18.33
C ARG A 43 -30.45 -5.36 -17.05
N ALA A 44 -29.80 -5.00 -15.94
CA ALA A 44 -30.01 -5.66 -14.64
C ALA A 44 -31.45 -5.47 -14.11
N LEU A 45 -32.04 -4.29 -14.32
CA LEU A 45 -33.43 -4.00 -13.92
C LEU A 45 -34.49 -4.72 -14.78
N SER A 46 -34.11 -5.26 -15.94
CA SER A 46 -35.01 -6.00 -16.83
C SER A 46 -35.19 -7.48 -16.48
N GLY A 47 -34.46 -7.98 -15.48
CA GLY A 47 -34.47 -9.39 -15.10
C GLY A 47 -34.50 -9.61 -13.59
N SER A 48 -35.65 -9.44 -12.95
CA SER A 48 -36.03 -10.27 -11.79
C SER A 48 -37.50 -10.07 -11.42
N ARG A 49 -38.27 -11.16 -11.49
CA ARG A 49 -39.59 -11.33 -10.88
C ARG A 49 -39.51 -12.60 -10.04
N ASN A 50 -39.42 -12.46 -8.71
CA ASN A 50 -40.17 -13.23 -7.70
C ASN A 50 -39.55 -13.11 -6.29
N ASN A 51 -40.45 -13.34 -5.33
CA ASN A 51 -40.51 -12.98 -3.92
C ASN A 51 -40.01 -14.11 -2.99
N SER A 52 -39.42 -13.78 -1.83
CA SER A 52 -39.65 -14.49 -0.55
C SER A 52 -38.89 -13.84 0.62
N MET A 53 -39.62 -13.69 1.74
CA MET A 53 -39.21 -13.21 3.06
C MET A 53 -38.45 -14.27 3.89
N GLU A 54 -37.85 -13.79 5.00
CA GLU A 54 -37.42 -14.43 6.26
C GLU A 54 -35.91 -14.26 6.52
N VAL A 55 -35.37 -14.02 7.72
CA VAL A 55 -35.81 -13.65 9.08
C VAL A 55 -34.54 -13.08 9.76
N ASP A 56 -34.73 -12.15 10.70
CA ASP A 56 -33.74 -11.35 11.42
C ASP A 56 -32.82 -12.16 12.37
N VAL A 57 -31.50 -12.02 12.24
CA VAL A 57 -30.47 -12.36 13.24
C VAL A 57 -29.46 -11.20 13.24
N PRO A 58 -29.17 -10.53 14.38
CA PRO A 58 -28.25 -9.39 14.36
C PRO A 58 -26.80 -9.84 14.16
N GLU A 59 -26.33 -9.76 12.93
CA GLU A 59 -24.94 -10.04 12.53
C GLU A 59 -24.18 -8.71 12.31
N GLU A 60 -24.09 -7.88 13.36
CA GLU A 60 -23.56 -6.52 13.23
C GLU A 60 -22.02 -6.41 13.20
N CYS A 61 -21.29 -7.54 13.12
CA CYS A 61 -19.81 -7.53 13.05
C CYS A 61 -19.23 -8.19 11.79
N ALA A 62 -20.01 -8.87 10.95
CA ALA A 62 -19.50 -9.49 9.71
C ALA A 62 -19.57 -8.56 8.49
N ASP A 63 -20.48 -7.58 8.50
CA ASP A 63 -20.82 -6.74 7.35
C ASP A 63 -19.88 -5.55 7.12
N LEU A 64 -18.93 -5.27 8.02
CA LEU A 64 -17.96 -4.17 7.84
C LEU A 64 -16.77 -4.55 6.94
N THR A 65 -16.53 -5.85 6.74
CA THR A 65 -15.37 -6.34 5.95
C THR A 65 -15.42 -5.93 4.47
N GLY A 66 -16.60 -5.57 3.95
CA GLY A 66 -16.79 -5.08 2.57
C GLY A 66 -16.69 -3.56 2.40
N LEU A 67 -16.56 -2.79 3.47
CA LEU A 67 -16.52 -1.31 3.45
C LEU A 67 -15.12 -0.73 3.69
N LEU A 68 -14.19 -1.53 4.21
CA LEU A 68 -12.86 -1.08 4.57
C LEU A 68 -11.96 -1.03 3.33
N GLN A 69 -11.20 0.06 3.21
CA GLN A 69 -10.28 0.22 2.09
C GLN A 69 -9.07 -0.70 2.27
N PRO A 70 -8.52 -1.32 1.22
CA PRO A 70 -7.26 -2.04 1.33
C PRO A 70 -6.12 -1.07 1.63
N PHE A 71 -5.26 -1.42 2.60
CA PHE A 71 -4.13 -0.56 3.01
C PHE A 71 -3.00 -0.54 1.96
N VAL A 72 -2.76 -1.67 1.27
CA VAL A 72 -1.83 -1.77 0.13
C VAL A 72 -2.53 -2.27 -1.13
N LYS A 73 -1.94 -2.02 -2.30
CA LYS A 73 -2.45 -2.54 -3.58
C LYS A 73 -1.97 -3.97 -3.81
N GLU A 74 -2.79 -4.95 -3.47
CA GLU A 74 -2.44 -6.37 -3.55
C GLU A 74 -2.09 -6.84 -4.99
N ASP A 75 -2.82 -6.38 -6.00
CA ASP A 75 -2.72 -6.86 -7.40
C ASP A 75 -1.36 -6.64 -8.07
N VAL A 76 -0.48 -5.85 -7.47
CA VAL A 76 0.83 -5.47 -8.03
C VAL A 76 2.01 -5.91 -7.15
N LEU A 77 1.74 -6.58 -6.03
CA LEU A 77 2.78 -7.07 -5.13
C LEU A 77 3.60 -8.20 -5.78
N VAL A 78 4.92 -8.17 -5.55
CA VAL A 78 5.85 -9.21 -5.99
C VAL A 78 6.48 -9.84 -4.75
N SER A 79 6.47 -11.18 -4.65
CA SER A 79 7.10 -11.88 -3.52
C SER A 79 8.61 -11.62 -3.52
N VAL A 80 9.12 -11.23 -2.34
CA VAL A 80 10.53 -10.91 -2.06
C VAL A 80 11.15 -11.96 -1.15
N PHE A 81 10.35 -12.58 -0.29
CA PHE A 81 10.79 -13.61 0.63
C PHE A 81 9.64 -14.58 0.92
N ASP A 82 9.96 -15.87 0.99
CA ASP A 82 9.09 -16.92 1.49
C ASP A 82 9.93 -17.87 2.34
N GLY A 83 9.48 -18.14 3.56
CA GLY A 83 10.22 -18.99 4.49
C GLY A 83 9.44 -19.29 5.77
N ALA A 84 10.10 -20.00 6.68
CA ALA A 84 9.53 -20.37 7.98
C ALA A 84 10.41 -19.89 9.13
N PHE A 85 9.77 -19.50 10.23
CA PHE A 85 10.44 -19.04 11.45
C PHE A 85 10.02 -19.90 12.66
N PRO A 86 10.91 -20.10 13.64
CA PRO A 86 10.65 -20.89 14.84
C PRO A 86 9.88 -20.09 15.91
N CYS A 87 8.74 -19.51 15.52
CA CYS A 87 7.80 -18.83 16.42
C CYS A 87 6.38 -18.90 15.84
N THR A 88 5.36 -18.69 16.67
CA THR A 88 3.98 -18.54 16.19
C THR A 88 3.72 -17.11 15.68
N ALA A 89 2.60 -16.86 14.98
CA ALA A 89 2.23 -15.51 14.54
C ALA A 89 2.05 -14.53 15.73
N ASP A 90 1.45 -14.98 16.84
CA ASP A 90 1.32 -14.19 18.08
C ASP A 90 2.70 -13.81 18.64
N GLN A 91 3.63 -14.77 18.69
CA GLN A 91 4.99 -14.50 19.15
C GLN A 91 5.74 -13.58 18.19
N PHE A 92 5.56 -13.76 16.87
CA PHE A 92 6.14 -12.90 15.86
C PHE A 92 5.69 -11.44 16.07
N PHE A 93 4.39 -11.20 16.24
CA PHE A 93 3.84 -9.88 16.51
C PHE A 93 4.43 -9.27 17.79
N ASN A 94 4.37 -10.00 18.90
CA ASN A 94 4.83 -9.51 20.20
C ASN A 94 6.33 -9.23 20.23
N ASN A 95 7.13 -10.06 19.55
CA ASN A 95 8.58 -9.95 19.57
C ASN A 95 9.10 -8.87 18.63
N LEU A 96 8.42 -8.58 17.51
CA LEU A 96 8.97 -7.74 16.44
C LEU A 96 8.20 -6.44 16.18
N ILE A 97 6.88 -6.44 16.39
CA ILE A 97 5.97 -5.41 15.86
C ILE A 97 5.30 -4.61 16.98
N ASN A 98 4.90 -5.27 18.07
CA ASN A 98 4.23 -4.65 19.22
C ASN A 98 5.02 -3.45 19.78
N ASP A 99 4.34 -2.50 20.43
CA ASP A 99 4.95 -1.32 21.05
C ASP A 99 5.92 -1.68 22.19
N ASP A 100 5.73 -2.82 22.84
CA ASP A 100 6.66 -3.35 23.84
C ASP A 100 7.95 -3.94 23.23
N SER A 101 8.02 -4.10 21.91
CA SER A 101 9.20 -4.60 21.20
C SER A 101 10.21 -3.49 20.92
N THR A 102 11.49 -3.77 21.16
CA THR A 102 12.61 -2.91 20.75
C THR A 102 13.11 -3.17 19.33
N TYR A 103 12.63 -4.24 18.68
CA TYR A 103 13.18 -4.77 17.43
C TYR A 103 13.22 -3.74 16.31
N THR A 104 12.11 -3.01 16.08
CA THR A 104 12.03 -2.03 14.99
C THR A 104 13.08 -0.93 15.16
N THR A 105 13.25 -0.40 16.38
CA THR A 105 14.23 0.64 16.67
C THR A 105 15.66 0.10 16.56
N GLU A 106 15.91 -1.11 17.06
CA GLU A 106 17.22 -1.78 16.94
C GLU A 106 17.59 -2.04 15.48
N TYR A 107 16.65 -2.56 14.68
CA TYR A 107 16.82 -2.81 13.25
C TYR A 107 17.17 -1.53 12.49
N ARG A 108 16.41 -0.44 12.73
CA ARG A 108 16.67 0.87 12.11
C ARG A 108 18.02 1.44 12.53
N THR A 109 18.36 1.31 13.81
CA THR A 109 19.67 1.74 14.34
C THR A 109 20.82 0.95 13.71
N ALA A 110 20.67 -0.37 13.55
CA ALA A 110 21.67 -1.23 12.90
C ALA A 110 21.89 -0.85 11.42
N ARG A 111 20.85 -0.36 10.74
CA ARG A 111 20.93 0.22 9.38
C ARG A 111 21.55 1.61 9.32
N GLN A 112 21.90 2.19 10.47
CA GLN A 112 22.42 3.54 10.62
C GLN A 112 21.38 4.63 10.26
N ASP A 113 20.09 4.31 10.39
CA ASP A 113 19.04 5.31 10.25
C ASP A 113 19.09 6.30 11.43
N LYS A 114 18.75 7.55 11.17
CA LYS A 114 18.79 8.66 12.15
C LYS A 114 17.39 9.19 12.42
N ASP A 115 17.28 9.95 13.50
CA ASP A 115 16.05 10.66 13.88
C ASP A 115 14.82 9.73 13.91
N ILE A 116 15.01 8.51 14.43
CA ILE A 116 13.97 7.47 14.48
C ILE A 116 12.90 7.91 15.48
N ASN A 117 11.69 8.13 14.97
CA ASN A 117 10.50 8.46 15.73
C ASN A 117 9.40 7.45 15.36
N LEU A 118 9.17 6.49 16.25
CA LEU A 118 8.16 5.44 16.10
C LEU A 118 6.95 5.81 16.97
N GLY A 119 5.80 5.99 16.34
CA GLY A 119 4.52 6.19 17.01
C GLY A 119 4.03 4.92 17.70
N GLN A 120 3.01 5.07 18.54
CA GLN A 120 2.33 3.94 19.18
C GLN A 120 1.21 3.41 18.28
N TRP A 121 0.94 2.12 18.38
CA TRP A 121 -0.22 1.49 17.75
C TRP A 121 -1.51 2.09 18.30
N HIS A 122 -2.45 2.37 17.41
CA HIS A 122 -3.82 2.77 17.73
C HIS A 122 -4.78 2.13 16.73
N LEU A 123 -6.05 2.00 17.11
CA LEU A 123 -7.07 1.47 16.22
C LEU A 123 -7.23 2.38 15.01
N ALA A 124 -7.38 1.78 13.83
CA ALA A 124 -7.62 2.50 12.60
C ALA A 124 -9.09 2.93 12.49
N ASP A 125 -9.34 4.13 11.98
CA ASP A 125 -10.69 4.62 11.69
C ASP A 125 -11.20 4.14 10.32
N GLU A 126 -10.28 3.97 9.35
CA GLU A 126 -10.58 3.70 7.93
C GLU A 126 -10.25 2.27 7.49
N TYR A 127 -9.50 1.54 8.32
CA TYR A 127 -8.98 0.19 8.08
C TYR A 127 -9.38 -0.73 9.23
N ASP A 128 -9.24 -2.04 9.04
CA ASP A 128 -9.26 -2.96 10.18
C ASP A 128 -7.96 -2.83 11.00
N GLY A 129 -7.88 -3.57 12.11
CA GLY A 129 -6.66 -3.66 12.90
C GLY A 129 -6.16 -2.34 13.49
N GLN A 130 -4.84 -2.21 13.51
CA GLN A 130 -4.12 -1.11 14.15
C GLN A 130 -3.16 -0.44 13.18
N VAL A 131 -2.95 0.86 13.36
CA VAL A 131 -2.02 1.66 12.58
C VAL A 131 -1.04 2.42 13.48
N ARG A 132 0.14 2.72 12.94
CA ARG A 132 1.10 3.67 13.52
C ARG A 132 1.96 4.31 12.44
N GLU A 133 2.67 5.36 12.80
CA GLU A 133 3.58 6.09 11.91
C GLU A 133 5.03 5.95 12.40
N LEU A 134 5.96 5.76 11.47
CA LEU A 134 7.40 5.81 11.68
C LEU A 134 8.00 6.90 10.81
N LYS A 135 8.79 7.77 11.42
CA LYS A 135 9.62 8.78 10.73
C LYS A 135 11.09 8.52 11.03
N CYS A 136 11.93 8.56 10.00
CA CYS A 136 13.37 8.47 10.17
C CYS A 136 14.11 9.11 8.98
N ARG A 137 15.44 9.18 9.07
CA ARG A 137 16.32 9.46 7.93
C ARG A 137 17.15 8.23 7.61
N SER A 138 16.93 7.64 6.44
CA SER A 138 17.72 6.49 5.97
C SER A 138 18.87 6.93 5.10
N MET A 139 19.97 6.21 5.19
CA MET A 139 21.12 6.38 4.30
C MET A 139 20.72 6.05 2.85
N CYS A 140 21.18 6.86 1.90
CA CYS A 140 21.01 6.61 0.47
C CYS A 140 22.39 6.60 -0.20
N HIS A 141 22.74 5.49 -0.83
CA HIS A 141 24.02 5.31 -1.52
C HIS A 141 24.00 5.77 -2.99
N SER A 142 22.84 6.18 -3.50
CA SER A 142 22.73 6.67 -4.87
C SER A 142 23.42 8.03 -5.01
N PRO A 143 24.31 8.24 -6.01
CA PRO A 143 24.94 9.53 -6.24
C PRO A 143 23.94 10.62 -6.67
N MET A 144 22.71 10.24 -7.04
CA MET A 144 21.64 11.16 -7.43
C MET A 144 20.79 11.65 -6.24
N CYS A 145 21.04 11.13 -5.03
CA CYS A 145 20.28 11.45 -3.83
C CYS A 145 21.18 12.13 -2.79
N PRO A 146 20.61 12.91 -1.85
CA PRO A 146 21.33 13.29 -0.65
C PRO A 146 21.79 12.05 0.13
N PRO A 147 22.90 12.14 0.90
CA PRO A 147 23.42 10.99 1.67
C PRO A 147 22.41 10.37 2.64
N TYR A 148 21.44 11.17 3.10
CA TYR A 148 20.31 10.71 3.92
C TYR A 148 19.01 11.29 3.38
N SER A 149 18.02 10.43 3.17
CA SER A 149 16.67 10.82 2.75
C SER A 149 15.68 10.69 3.89
N ALA A 150 14.82 11.70 4.08
CA ALA A 150 13.71 11.60 5.01
C ALA A 150 12.70 10.54 4.54
N ILE A 151 12.23 9.72 5.49
CA ILE A 151 11.25 8.67 5.30
C ILE A 151 10.05 8.92 6.21
N THR A 152 8.86 8.74 5.65
CA THR A 152 7.63 8.53 6.42
C THR A 152 7.07 7.17 6.03
N GLU A 153 6.83 6.33 7.02
CA GLU A 153 6.29 4.98 6.86
C GLU A 153 5.03 4.86 7.71
N TRP A 154 3.92 4.53 7.07
CA TRP A 154 2.70 4.12 7.76
C TRP A 154 2.70 2.61 7.86
N GLN A 155 2.44 2.11 9.06
CA GLN A 155 2.39 0.69 9.35
C GLN A 155 0.96 0.32 9.72
N HIS A 156 0.52 -0.84 9.27
CA HIS A 156 -0.78 -1.43 9.53
C HIS A 156 -0.59 -2.87 9.98
N ALA A 157 -1.31 -3.30 11.01
CA ALA A 157 -1.22 -4.65 11.55
C ALA A 157 -2.61 -5.20 11.88
N VAL A 158 -2.87 -6.43 11.41
CA VAL A 158 -4.07 -7.20 11.72
C VAL A 158 -3.64 -8.57 12.23
N LEU A 159 -3.87 -8.82 13.51
CA LEU A 159 -3.71 -10.16 14.10
C LEU A 159 -5.11 -10.77 14.26
N SER A 160 -5.29 -11.98 13.72
CA SER A 160 -6.55 -12.70 13.79
C SER A 160 -6.97 -12.98 15.24
N ALA A 161 -8.27 -13.10 15.50
CA ALA A 161 -8.79 -13.32 16.85
C ALA A 161 -8.27 -14.62 17.51
N ASN A 162 -8.01 -15.65 16.70
CA ASN A 162 -7.39 -16.91 17.12
C ASN A 162 -5.86 -16.86 17.16
N LYS A 163 -5.25 -15.71 16.82
CA LYS A 163 -3.81 -15.42 16.85
C LYS A 163 -2.95 -16.32 15.96
N THR A 164 -3.54 -16.91 14.93
CA THR A 164 -2.84 -17.79 13.98
C THR A 164 -2.33 -17.06 12.76
N ASP A 165 -2.99 -15.97 12.36
CA ASP A 165 -2.73 -15.25 11.13
C ASP A 165 -2.44 -13.78 11.47
N LEU A 166 -1.32 -13.28 10.97
CA LEU A 166 -0.90 -11.90 11.11
C LEU A 166 -0.65 -11.34 9.72
N VAL A 167 -1.26 -10.20 9.43
CA VAL A 167 -0.94 -9.35 8.29
C VAL A 167 -0.28 -8.10 8.83
N PHE A 168 0.93 -7.80 8.33
CA PHE A 168 1.63 -6.55 8.64
C PHE A 168 2.03 -5.86 7.33
N GLU A 169 1.62 -4.62 7.19
CA GLU A 169 1.74 -3.87 5.95
C GLU A 169 2.39 -2.53 6.19
N THR A 170 3.16 -2.08 5.21
CA THR A 170 3.79 -0.77 5.25
C THR A 170 3.62 -0.02 3.94
N VAL A 171 3.36 1.29 4.06
CA VAL A 171 3.42 2.24 2.96
C VAL A 171 4.52 3.24 3.30
N GLN A 172 5.57 3.26 2.49
CA GLN A 172 6.74 4.10 2.71
C GLN A 172 6.84 5.19 1.63
N GLN A 173 6.99 6.43 2.07
CA GLN A 173 7.35 7.58 1.25
C GLN A 173 8.78 8.02 1.54
N VAL A 174 9.56 8.22 0.48
CA VAL A 174 10.93 8.73 0.55
C VAL A 174 10.94 10.13 -0.07
N HIS A 175 11.18 11.15 0.74
CA HIS A 175 10.87 12.54 0.37
C HIS A 175 11.95 13.21 -0.48
N ASP A 176 13.21 13.00 -0.13
CA ASP A 176 14.33 13.80 -0.66
C ASP A 176 15.02 13.16 -1.88
N VAL A 177 14.43 12.11 -2.45
CA VAL A 177 14.97 11.41 -3.64
C VAL A 177 14.36 11.96 -4.93
N PRO A 178 15.06 11.88 -6.08
CA PRO A 178 14.48 12.21 -7.37
C PRO A 178 13.17 11.47 -7.58
N PHE A 179 12.11 12.20 -7.96
CA PHE A 179 10.77 11.68 -8.17
C PHE A 179 10.12 11.03 -6.93
N GLY A 180 10.60 11.30 -5.71
CA GLY A 180 10.05 10.70 -4.47
C GLY A 180 8.55 10.93 -4.27
N SER A 181 8.01 12.04 -4.79
CA SER A 181 6.57 12.31 -4.77
C SER A 181 5.74 11.51 -5.78
N TYR A 182 6.37 10.79 -6.72
CA TYR A 182 5.71 10.06 -7.80
C TYR A 182 5.45 8.60 -7.46
N PHE A 183 6.04 8.08 -6.39
CA PHE A 183 5.89 6.68 -6.01
C PHE A 183 5.83 6.52 -4.49
N GLU A 184 5.31 5.37 -4.09
CA GLU A 184 5.38 4.83 -2.73
C GLU A 184 5.94 3.42 -2.81
N ILE A 185 6.48 2.93 -1.71
CA ILE A 185 6.87 1.54 -1.57
C ILE A 185 5.83 0.89 -0.68
N HIS A 186 5.11 -0.09 -1.21
CA HIS A 186 4.14 -0.88 -0.47
C HIS A 186 4.79 -2.22 -0.15
N CYS A 187 4.64 -2.70 1.08
CA CYS A 187 5.17 -3.99 1.53
C CYS A 187 4.10 -4.69 2.37
N ARG A 188 3.97 -6.00 2.20
CA ARG A 188 3.04 -6.85 2.95
C ARG A 188 3.76 -8.08 3.45
N TRP A 189 3.54 -8.37 4.72
CA TRP A 189 4.04 -9.53 5.43
C TRP A 189 2.81 -10.37 5.81
N SER A 190 2.73 -11.58 5.29
CA SER A 190 1.70 -12.55 5.64
C SER A 190 2.33 -13.65 6.48
N VAL A 191 2.00 -13.67 7.77
CA VAL A 191 2.53 -14.62 8.75
C VAL A 191 1.43 -15.57 9.17
N LYS A 192 1.64 -16.88 8.98
CA LYS A 192 0.66 -17.92 9.33
C LYS A 192 1.29 -18.97 10.22
N THR A 193 0.67 -19.22 11.35
CA THR A 193 1.10 -20.26 12.29
C THR A 193 0.87 -21.63 11.67
N ILE A 194 1.91 -22.46 11.64
CA ILE A 194 1.86 -23.83 11.10
C ILE A 194 1.58 -24.80 12.25
N ASP A 195 2.30 -24.64 13.37
CA ASP A 195 2.18 -25.47 14.56
C ASP A 195 2.44 -24.64 15.83
N SER A 196 2.54 -25.30 16.99
CA SER A 196 2.74 -24.64 18.29
C SER A 196 4.04 -23.82 18.42
N SER A 197 4.98 -23.97 17.49
CA SER A 197 6.33 -23.42 17.56
C SER A 197 6.86 -22.86 16.25
N SER A 198 6.05 -22.84 15.18
CA SER A 198 6.50 -22.40 13.87
C SER A 198 5.43 -21.64 13.09
N CYS A 199 5.89 -20.75 12.21
CA CYS A 199 5.06 -20.00 11.28
C CYS A 199 5.73 -19.90 9.91
N SER A 200 4.92 -19.82 8.86
CA SER A 200 5.34 -19.39 7.53
C SER A 200 5.25 -17.87 7.43
N VAL A 201 6.20 -17.25 6.74
CA VAL A 201 6.26 -15.83 6.48
C VAL A 201 6.47 -15.62 4.98
N ASP A 202 5.49 -15.01 4.32
CA ASP A 202 5.63 -14.46 2.97
C ASP A 202 5.75 -12.94 3.07
N ILE A 203 6.74 -12.37 2.40
CA ILE A 203 6.94 -10.93 2.28
C ILE A 203 6.88 -10.57 0.81
N SER A 204 5.99 -9.67 0.46
CA SER A 204 5.86 -9.14 -0.90
C SER A 204 5.94 -7.62 -0.89
N ALA A 205 6.50 -7.05 -1.95
CA ALA A 205 6.70 -5.61 -2.05
C ALA A 205 6.50 -5.11 -3.48
N VAL A 206 6.15 -3.83 -3.61
CA VAL A 206 6.03 -3.15 -4.90
C VAL A 206 6.37 -1.68 -4.78
N GLN A 207 7.00 -1.14 -5.81
CA GLN A 207 7.03 0.31 -6.04
C GLN A 207 5.74 0.73 -6.73
N ASN A 208 4.82 1.34 -5.98
CA ASN A 208 3.55 1.84 -6.48
C ASN A 208 3.73 3.26 -7.03
N CYS A 209 3.73 3.41 -8.36
CA CYS A 209 3.70 4.72 -9.01
C CYS A 209 2.32 5.36 -8.85
N LYS A 210 2.26 6.53 -8.22
CA LYS A 210 1.02 7.33 -8.05
C LYS A 210 0.47 7.82 -9.38
N TRP A 211 1.36 8.01 -10.35
CA TRP A 211 1.02 8.39 -11.72
C TRP A 211 1.11 7.16 -12.62
N LYS A 212 -0.02 6.70 -13.16
CA LYS A 212 -0.01 5.82 -14.32
C LYS A 212 0.31 6.70 -15.53
N PHE A 213 1.47 6.49 -16.16
CA PHE A 213 1.64 6.93 -17.53
C PHE A 213 0.68 6.08 -18.37
N VAL A 214 -0.48 6.64 -18.68
CA VAL A 214 -1.32 6.11 -19.76
C VAL A 214 -0.58 6.50 -21.03
N ILE A 215 0.21 5.56 -21.58
CA ILE A 215 0.88 5.69 -22.87
C ILE A 215 -0.14 5.45 -23.97
#